data_AF-A0A087RHL1-F1
#
_entry.id   AF-A0A087RHL1-F1
#
_cell.length_a   1.000
_cell.length_b   1.000
_cell.length_c   1.000
_cell.angle_alpha   90.00
_cell.angle_beta   90.00
_cell.angle_gamma   90.00
#
_symmetry.space_group_name_H-M   'P 1'
#
loop_
_entity.id
_entity.type
_entity.pdbx_description
1 polymer ?
#
loop_
_entity_poly.entity_id
_entity_poly.type
_entity_poly.pdbx_seq_one_letter_code
_entity_poly.pdbx_strand_id
1 'polypeptide(L)'
;KVGWYNAVLQPAFHLPYPDDTLAFVVLSTPSMFEKALKPFVNKERLKIIRDPVDQCVSHHLSHVKEKFPDQKVDIIFDYEILPSRKPKFLAQTAAHVAGATYYYQRKDVELDPWGKKKIYGVCIHPKYGGWFAIRGLLLFPDIQVPFLEQSAPVDCVSTQEKRIELLEQFNFHWQDGRYRDIIEVKERYSEEQKAYFATPPAERFKLLGLTQ
;
A
#
# COMPACT_ATOMS: atom_id res chain seq x y z
N LYS A 1 0.18 -16.14 -2.59
CA LYS A 1 1.22 -17.02 -2.01
C LYS A 1 2.48 -16.22 -1.71
N VAL A 2 3.26 -16.63 -0.72
CA VAL A 2 4.59 -16.02 -0.46
C VAL A 2 5.57 -16.27 -1.61
N GLY A 3 5.54 -17.46 -2.21
CA GLY A 3 6.42 -17.82 -3.33
C GLY A 3 6.33 -16.88 -4.52
N TRP A 4 5.12 -16.37 -4.84
CA TRP A 4 4.94 -15.39 -5.93
C TRP A 4 5.66 -14.07 -5.66
N TYR A 5 5.72 -13.64 -4.40
CA TYR A 5 6.43 -12.43 -3.99
C TYR A 5 7.95 -12.66 -3.99
N ASN A 6 8.42 -13.79 -3.46
CA ASN A 6 9.85 -14.12 -3.42
C ASN A 6 10.43 -14.33 -4.83
N ALA A 7 9.67 -14.94 -5.74
CA ALA A 7 10.11 -15.26 -7.11
C ALA A 7 10.49 -14.03 -7.95
N VAL A 8 9.95 -12.85 -7.64
CA VAL A 8 10.21 -11.60 -8.38
C VAL A 8 11.21 -10.68 -7.68
N LEU A 9 11.83 -11.14 -6.59
CA LEU A 9 12.70 -10.33 -5.74
C LEU A 9 14.06 -10.98 -5.51
N GLN A 10 15.03 -10.14 -5.19
CA GLN A 10 16.35 -10.60 -4.73
C GLN A 10 16.24 -11.25 -3.34
N PRO A 11 17.11 -12.22 -2.99
CA PRO A 11 17.09 -12.93 -1.71
C PRO A 11 17.06 -12.02 -0.47
N ALA A 12 17.69 -10.85 -0.55
CA ALA A 12 17.71 -9.87 0.53
C ALA A 12 16.33 -9.29 0.91
N PHE A 13 15.30 -9.51 0.09
CA PHE A 13 13.90 -9.09 0.32
C PHE A 13 12.94 -10.27 0.44
N HIS A 14 13.43 -11.51 0.46
CA HIS A 14 12.59 -12.69 0.60
C HIS A 14 11.96 -12.72 1.98
N LEU A 15 10.67 -13.08 2.01
CA LEU A 15 9.98 -13.40 3.25
C LEU A 15 10.36 -14.83 3.64
N PRO A 16 10.77 -15.08 4.89
CA PRO A 16 11.28 -16.38 5.35
C PRO A 16 10.14 -17.36 5.67
N TYR A 17 9.26 -17.62 4.70
CA TYR A 17 8.16 -18.57 4.81
C TYR A 17 8.17 -19.53 3.62
N PRO A 18 7.58 -20.73 3.74
CA PRO A 18 7.35 -21.63 2.61
C PRO A 18 6.62 -20.94 1.44
N ASP A 19 6.90 -21.37 0.22
CA ASP A 19 6.35 -20.75 -0.98
C ASP A 19 4.82 -20.79 -1.01
N ASP A 20 4.22 -21.89 -0.55
CA ASP A 20 2.77 -22.09 -0.52
C ASP A 20 2.08 -21.46 0.68
N THR A 21 2.79 -20.72 1.54
CA THR A 21 2.18 -19.97 2.65
C THR A 21 1.16 -18.96 2.11
N LEU A 22 -0.04 -19.00 2.69
CA LEU A 22 -1.12 -18.06 2.42
C LEU A 22 -0.75 -16.67 2.96
N ALA A 23 -0.97 -15.66 2.11
CA ALA A 23 -0.80 -14.26 2.47
C ALA A 23 -1.86 -13.39 1.81
N PHE A 24 -2.28 -12.34 2.50
CA PHE A 24 -3.18 -11.31 1.99
C PHE A 24 -2.50 -9.95 2.03
N VAL A 25 -2.53 -9.23 0.91
CA VAL A 25 -2.20 -7.81 0.88
C VAL A 25 -3.42 -7.01 1.31
N VAL A 26 -3.24 -6.05 2.21
CA VAL A 26 -4.31 -5.16 2.65
C VAL A 26 -4.10 -3.76 2.06
N LEU A 27 -5.18 -3.19 1.54
CA LEU A 27 -5.20 -1.83 1.02
C LEU A 27 -6.40 -1.04 1.54
N SER A 28 -6.20 0.26 1.75
CA SER A 28 -7.25 1.21 2.11
C SER A 28 -7.73 1.95 0.86
N THR A 29 -9.04 1.98 0.67
CA THR A 29 -9.71 2.80 -0.35
C THR A 29 -10.04 4.20 0.20
N PRO A 30 -10.55 5.16 -0.61
CA PRO A 30 -10.92 6.48 -0.12
C PRO A 30 -11.80 6.46 1.12
N SER A 31 -12.84 5.62 1.10
CA SER A 31 -13.79 5.44 2.19
C SER A 31 -13.20 5.05 3.55
N MET A 32 -11.95 4.56 3.63
CA MET A 32 -11.29 4.25 4.90
C MET A 32 -11.24 5.48 5.82
N PHE A 33 -11.06 6.68 5.26
CA PHE A 33 -10.98 7.90 6.06
C PHE A 33 -12.27 8.16 6.86
N GLU A 34 -13.43 8.11 6.19
CA GLU A 34 -14.72 8.32 6.83
C GLU A 34 -15.16 7.13 7.70
N LYS A 35 -14.91 5.90 7.22
CA LYS A 35 -15.49 4.68 7.83
C LYS A 35 -14.62 4.07 8.91
N ALA A 36 -13.33 4.34 8.93
CA ALA A 36 -12.38 3.77 9.88
C ALA A 36 -11.66 4.87 10.68
N LEU A 37 -10.98 5.79 9.99
CA LEU A 37 -10.11 6.76 10.68
C LEU A 37 -10.91 7.70 11.59
N LYS A 38 -11.95 8.37 11.07
CA LYS A 38 -12.76 9.30 11.89
C LYS A 38 -13.42 8.60 13.10
N PRO A 39 -14.10 7.44 12.95
CA PRO A 39 -14.63 6.71 14.09
C PRO A 39 -13.56 6.29 15.10
N PHE A 40 -12.38 5.89 14.63
CA PHE A 40 -11.25 5.51 15.47
C PHE A 40 -10.75 6.70 16.30
N VAL A 41 -10.49 7.84 15.66
CA VAL A 41 -10.04 9.08 16.31
C VAL A 41 -11.04 9.57 17.37
N ASN A 42 -12.35 9.41 17.11
CA ASN A 42 -13.40 9.85 18.03
C ASN A 42 -13.57 8.95 19.26
N LYS A 43 -13.18 7.67 19.18
CA LYS A 43 -13.45 6.67 20.23
C LYS A 43 -12.20 6.30 21.05
N GLU A 44 -11.04 6.32 20.41
CA GLU A 44 -9.83 5.75 20.97
C GLU A 44 -8.90 6.81 21.55
N ARG A 45 -8.25 6.48 22.67
CA ARG A 45 -7.15 7.31 23.19
C ARG A 45 -5.91 7.08 22.35
N LEU A 46 -5.66 7.99 21.42
CA LEU A 46 -4.51 7.93 20.53
C LEU A 46 -3.20 8.09 21.31
N LYS A 47 -2.19 7.29 20.95
CA LYS A 47 -0.82 7.46 21.43
C LYS A 47 -0.15 8.53 20.56
N ILE A 48 0.25 9.65 21.17
CA ILE A 48 0.81 10.81 20.46
C ILE A 48 2.06 10.48 19.62
N ILE A 49 2.78 9.42 19.98
CA ILE A 49 4.06 9.04 19.35
C ILE A 49 3.88 8.44 17.94
N ARG A 50 2.67 8.03 17.55
CA ARG A 50 2.41 7.38 16.26
C ARG A 50 1.38 8.12 15.44
N ASP A 51 1.50 8.08 14.11
CA ASP A 51 0.52 8.67 13.22
C ASP A 51 -0.89 8.08 13.46
N PRO A 52 -1.97 8.88 13.47
CA PRO A 52 -3.32 8.36 13.68
C PRO A 52 -3.75 7.31 12.66
N VAL A 53 -3.30 7.41 11.41
CA VAL A 53 -3.61 6.43 10.36
C VAL A 53 -2.96 5.09 10.66
N ASP A 54 -1.69 5.10 11.05
CA ASP A 54 -0.95 3.89 11.40
C ASP A 54 -1.59 3.19 12.62
N GLN A 55 -2.04 3.97 13.60
CA GLN A 55 -2.77 3.45 14.77
C GLN A 55 -4.13 2.86 14.39
N CYS A 56 -4.90 3.53 13.54
CA CYS A 56 -6.18 3.05 13.03
C CYS A 56 -6.02 1.71 12.27
N VAL A 57 -5.05 1.66 11.35
CA VAL A 57 -4.72 0.45 10.59
C VAL A 57 -4.27 -0.66 11.52
N SER A 58 -3.37 -0.36 12.47
CA SER A 58 -2.91 -1.34 13.46
C SER A 58 -4.05 -1.88 14.31
N HIS A 59 -4.99 -1.03 14.73
CA HIS A 59 -6.17 -1.44 15.47
C HIS A 59 -6.99 -2.44 14.64
N HIS A 60 -7.38 -2.08 13.42
CA HIS A 60 -8.19 -2.97 12.58
C HIS A 60 -7.49 -4.28 12.21
N LEU A 61 -6.19 -4.25 11.88
CA LEU A 61 -5.46 -5.49 11.55
C LEU A 61 -5.21 -6.38 12.78
N SER A 62 -5.07 -5.80 13.97
CA SER A 62 -4.97 -6.59 15.20
C SER A 62 -6.28 -7.34 15.51
N HIS A 63 -7.44 -6.74 15.22
CA HIS A 63 -8.73 -7.43 15.35
C HIS A 63 -8.86 -8.63 14.40
N VAL A 64 -8.17 -8.63 13.26
CA VAL A 64 -8.14 -9.81 12.38
C VAL A 64 -7.50 -10.99 13.12
N LYS A 65 -6.40 -10.75 13.84
CA LYS A 65 -5.75 -11.79 14.65
C LYS A 65 -6.68 -12.35 15.73
N GLU A 66 -7.48 -11.51 16.36
CA GLU A 66 -8.47 -11.93 17.36
C GLU A 66 -9.58 -12.83 16.78
N LYS A 67 -9.86 -12.74 15.47
CA LYS A 67 -10.83 -13.61 14.79
C LYS A 67 -10.28 -15.00 14.47
N PHE A 68 -8.97 -15.20 14.58
CA PHE A 68 -8.31 -16.48 14.33
C PHE A 68 -7.45 -16.89 15.53
N PRO A 69 -8.06 -17.12 16.72
CA PRO A 69 -7.31 -17.35 17.96
C PRO A 69 -6.44 -18.61 17.92
N ASP A 70 -6.86 -19.63 17.15
CA ASP A 70 -6.16 -20.91 17.03
C ASP A 70 -5.17 -20.95 15.86
N GLN A 71 -4.99 -19.84 15.13
CA GLN A 71 -4.07 -19.77 14.00
C GLN A 71 -3.00 -18.72 14.24
N LYS A 72 -1.77 -19.01 13.82
CA LYS A 72 -0.74 -17.99 13.78
C LYS A 72 -1.04 -17.02 12.64
N VAL A 73 -1.22 -15.74 12.99
CA VAL A 73 -1.34 -14.64 12.04
C VAL A 73 -0.22 -13.64 12.30
N ASP A 74 0.70 -13.55 11.35
CA ASP A 74 1.79 -12.56 11.35
C ASP A 74 1.35 -11.35 10.50
N ILE A 75 1.61 -10.15 11.01
CA ILE A 75 1.22 -8.88 10.36
C ILE A 75 2.48 -8.06 10.13
N ILE A 76 2.66 -7.55 8.92
CA ILE A 76 3.73 -6.61 8.57
C ILE A 76 3.08 -5.36 7.99
N PHE A 77 3.26 -4.21 8.63
CA PHE A 77 2.73 -2.93 8.15
C PHE A 77 3.64 -2.26 7.13
N ASP A 78 3.07 -1.46 6.23
CA ASP A 78 3.78 -0.79 5.14
C ASP A 78 4.88 0.17 5.62
N TYR A 79 4.72 0.74 6.81
CA TYR A 79 5.67 1.64 7.44
C TYR A 79 6.81 0.93 8.20
N GLU A 80 6.77 -0.40 8.37
CA GLU A 80 7.79 -1.09 9.14
C GLU A 80 9.11 -1.24 8.39
N ILE A 81 10.18 -0.78 9.04
CA ILE A 81 11.56 -0.88 8.56
C ILE A 81 12.40 -1.76 9.48
N LEU A 82 13.34 -2.49 8.90
CA LEU A 82 14.40 -3.20 9.61
C LEU A 82 15.43 -2.21 10.15
N PRO A 83 16.27 -2.60 11.12
CA PRO A 83 17.39 -1.77 11.60
C PRO A 83 18.34 -1.31 10.49
N SER A 84 18.43 -2.07 9.39
CA SER A 84 19.17 -1.73 8.18
C SER A 84 18.51 -0.64 7.30
N ARG A 85 17.41 -0.05 7.76
CA ARG A 85 16.54 0.90 7.04
C ARG A 85 15.87 0.35 5.78
N LYS A 86 15.94 -0.97 5.56
CA LYS A 86 15.16 -1.63 4.51
C LYS A 86 13.72 -1.83 4.99
N PRO A 87 12.71 -1.67 4.12
CA PRO A 87 11.34 -2.04 4.48
C PRO A 87 11.27 -3.54 4.79
N LYS A 88 10.43 -3.94 5.74
CA LYS A 88 10.25 -5.36 6.08
C LYS A 88 9.65 -6.17 4.93
N PHE A 89 8.90 -5.51 4.05
CA PHE A 89 8.43 -6.06 2.78
C PHE A 89 8.22 -4.95 1.74
N LEU A 90 8.24 -5.29 0.45
CA LEU A 90 8.01 -4.36 -0.64
C LEU A 90 6.52 -4.32 -0.99
N ALA A 91 5.81 -3.36 -0.39
CA ALA A 91 4.36 -3.23 -0.48
C ALA A 91 3.81 -3.27 -1.92
N GLN A 92 4.40 -2.47 -2.82
CA GLN A 92 3.97 -2.39 -4.21
C GLN A 92 4.13 -3.72 -4.96
N THR A 93 5.23 -4.44 -4.72
CA THR A 93 5.46 -5.78 -5.27
C THR A 93 4.43 -6.77 -4.75
N ALA A 94 4.14 -6.77 -3.44
CA ALA A 94 3.13 -7.64 -2.84
C ALA A 94 1.74 -7.38 -3.44
N ALA A 95 1.35 -6.12 -3.62
CA ALA A 95 0.08 -5.75 -4.26
C ALA A 95 -0.01 -6.19 -5.73
N HIS A 96 1.11 -6.14 -6.46
CA HIS A 96 1.19 -6.58 -7.85
C HIS A 96 1.00 -8.09 -7.99
N VAL A 97 1.80 -8.88 -7.28
CA VAL A 97 1.76 -10.35 -7.40
C VAL A 97 0.48 -10.95 -6.82
N ALA A 98 -0.22 -10.23 -5.95
CA ALA A 98 -1.55 -10.59 -5.46
C ALA A 98 -2.68 -10.23 -6.46
N GLY A 99 -2.36 -9.62 -7.60
CA GLY A 99 -3.34 -9.21 -8.61
C GLY A 99 -4.17 -7.97 -8.23
N ALA A 100 -3.85 -7.31 -7.11
CA ALA A 100 -4.67 -6.23 -6.57
C ALA A 100 -4.50 -4.92 -7.36
N THR A 101 -3.27 -4.61 -7.77
CA THR A 101 -2.92 -3.38 -8.50
C THR A 101 -1.75 -3.63 -9.43
N TYR A 102 -1.73 -3.05 -10.63
CA TYR A 102 -0.53 -3.12 -11.46
C TYR A 102 0.54 -2.17 -10.91
N TYR A 103 1.81 -2.57 -10.94
CA TYR A 103 2.94 -1.82 -10.40
C TYR A 103 3.82 -1.37 -11.56
N TYR A 104 3.58 -0.14 -12.01
CA TYR A 104 4.31 0.45 -13.12
C TYR A 104 5.67 0.93 -12.65
N GLN A 105 6.70 0.46 -13.32
CA GLN A 105 8.10 0.72 -13.05
C GLN A 105 8.77 1.26 -14.30
N ARG A 106 9.96 1.83 -14.13
CA ARG A 106 10.79 2.30 -15.24
C ARG A 106 10.99 1.24 -16.33
N LYS A 107 11.13 -0.04 -15.94
CA LYS A 107 11.31 -1.17 -16.88
C LYS A 107 10.08 -1.43 -17.77
N ASP A 108 8.92 -0.89 -17.41
CA ASP A 108 7.67 -1.06 -18.17
C ASP A 108 7.50 0.03 -19.24
N VAL A 109 8.51 0.92 -19.37
CA VAL A 109 8.60 1.96 -20.40
C VAL A 109 9.78 1.66 -21.33
N GLU A 110 9.48 1.51 -22.62
CA GLU A 110 10.49 1.33 -23.65
C GLU A 110 11.18 2.65 -23.98
N LEU A 111 12.51 2.64 -24.14
CA LEU A 111 13.31 3.84 -24.47
C LEU A 111 12.98 5.06 -23.60
N ASP A 112 13.04 4.88 -22.28
CA ASP A 112 12.60 5.89 -21.33
C ASP A 112 13.37 7.22 -21.42
N PRO A 113 12.72 8.38 -21.18
CA PRO A 113 13.31 9.71 -21.36
C PRO A 113 14.16 10.18 -20.16
N TRP A 114 14.34 9.37 -19.11
CA TRP A 114 14.84 9.85 -17.82
C TRP A 114 16.36 9.77 -17.65
N GLY A 115 17.07 9.16 -18.60
CA GLY A 115 18.53 9.05 -18.58
C GLY A 115 19.03 8.39 -17.29
N LYS A 116 19.95 9.05 -16.56
CA LYS A 116 20.51 8.52 -15.30
C LYS A 116 19.64 8.76 -14.05
N LYS A 117 18.50 9.46 -14.18
CA LYS A 117 17.64 9.76 -13.01
C LYS A 117 17.05 8.47 -12.44
N LYS A 118 17.01 8.38 -11.11
CA LYS A 118 16.28 7.31 -10.43
C LYS A 118 14.78 7.60 -10.53
N ILE A 119 14.03 6.63 -11.04
CA ILE A 119 12.57 6.71 -11.21
C ILE A 119 11.95 5.62 -10.34
N TYR A 120 11.14 6.05 -9.38
CA TYR A 120 10.38 5.15 -8.50
C TYR A 120 9.10 4.72 -9.21
N GLY A 121 8.75 3.45 -9.05
CA GLY A 121 7.48 2.93 -9.57
C GLY A 121 6.28 3.33 -8.72
N VAL A 122 5.10 3.17 -9.29
CA VAL A 122 3.82 3.46 -8.63
C VAL A 122 2.77 2.41 -8.98
N CYS A 123 1.94 2.03 -8.01
CA CYS A 123 0.81 1.14 -8.25
C CYS A 123 -0.43 1.94 -8.62
N ILE A 124 -1.22 1.42 -9.57
CA ILE A 124 -2.53 1.97 -9.93
C ILE A 124 -3.59 0.87 -9.77
N HIS A 125 -4.60 1.18 -8.97
CA HIS A 125 -5.74 0.31 -8.74
C HIS A 125 -6.77 0.50 -9.86
N PRO A 126 -7.31 -0.57 -10.47
CA PRO A 126 -8.19 -0.46 -11.65
C PRO A 126 -9.50 0.30 -11.40
N LYS A 127 -9.92 0.43 -10.14
CA LYS A 127 -11.14 1.20 -9.77
C LYS A 127 -10.87 2.56 -9.13
N TYR A 128 -9.69 2.75 -8.54
CA TYR A 128 -9.40 3.91 -7.68
C TYR A 128 -8.20 4.72 -8.18
N GLY A 129 -7.58 4.33 -9.29
CA GLY A 129 -6.36 4.94 -9.76
C GLY A 129 -5.27 4.89 -8.68
N GLY A 130 -4.68 6.03 -8.36
CA GLY A 130 -3.78 6.20 -7.22
C GLY A 130 -4.47 6.61 -5.91
N TRP A 131 -5.81 6.70 -5.85
CA TRP A 131 -6.59 7.07 -4.65
C TRP A 131 -6.77 5.89 -3.68
N PHE A 132 -5.66 5.27 -3.31
CA PHE A 132 -5.62 4.20 -2.32
C PHE A 132 -4.24 4.18 -1.67
N ALA A 133 -4.06 3.31 -0.66
CA ALA A 133 -2.74 3.01 -0.11
C ALA A 133 -2.68 1.54 0.30
N ILE A 134 -1.51 0.93 0.16
CA ILE A 134 -1.22 -0.41 0.67
C ILE A 134 -0.88 -0.24 2.15
N ARG A 135 -1.45 -1.09 3.02
CA ARG A 135 -1.42 -0.93 4.49
C ARG A 135 -0.68 -2.03 5.22
N GLY A 136 -0.52 -3.17 4.57
CA GLY A 136 0.20 -4.28 5.19
C GLY A 136 0.02 -5.60 4.47
N LEU A 137 0.66 -6.60 5.06
CA LEU A 137 0.63 -7.98 4.66
C LEU A 137 0.18 -8.81 5.87
N LEU A 138 -0.84 -9.64 5.68
CA LEU A 138 -1.25 -10.67 6.63
C LEU A 138 -0.69 -12.00 6.14
N LEU A 139 0.04 -12.71 6.98
CA LEU A 139 0.65 -14.01 6.70
C LEU A 139 0.02 -15.04 7.62
N PHE A 140 -0.31 -16.21 7.06
CA PHE A 140 -0.87 -17.35 7.77
C PHE A 140 0.12 -18.52 7.64
N PRO A 141 1.19 -18.58 8.46
CA PRO A 141 2.30 -19.52 8.27
C PRO A 141 1.86 -20.99 8.26
N ASP A 142 0.82 -21.30 9.03
CA ASP A 142 0.30 -22.66 9.19
C ASP A 142 -0.66 -23.07 8.05
N ILE A 143 -1.00 -22.15 7.13
CA ILE A 143 -1.91 -22.41 6.01
C ILE A 143 -1.11 -22.48 4.71
N GLN A 144 -1.09 -23.67 4.11
CA GLN A 144 -0.48 -23.95 2.81
C GLN A 144 -1.56 -24.04 1.74
N VAL A 145 -1.36 -23.35 0.61
CA VAL A 145 -2.32 -23.26 -0.49
C VAL A 145 -1.70 -23.66 -1.84
N PRO A 146 -1.22 -24.91 -2.00
CA PRO A 146 -0.51 -25.35 -3.21
C PRO A 146 -1.32 -25.17 -4.50
N PHE A 147 -2.65 -25.26 -4.41
CA PHE A 147 -3.55 -25.15 -5.56
C PHE A 147 -4.12 -23.74 -5.79
N LEU A 148 -3.74 -22.73 -4.98
CA LEU A 148 -4.18 -21.36 -5.25
C LEU A 148 -3.53 -20.86 -6.55
N GLU A 149 -4.35 -20.39 -7.48
CA GLU A 149 -3.89 -19.84 -8.76
C GLU A 149 -3.60 -18.34 -8.66
N GLN A 150 -2.57 -17.88 -9.37
CA GLN A 150 -2.21 -16.47 -9.39
C GLN A 150 -3.06 -15.71 -10.41
N SER A 151 -3.76 -14.67 -9.95
CA SER A 151 -4.42 -13.72 -10.84
C SER A 151 -3.47 -12.59 -11.22
N ALA A 152 -3.33 -12.30 -12.51
CA ALA A 152 -2.56 -11.16 -12.98
C ALA A 152 -3.26 -9.84 -12.60
N PRO A 153 -2.51 -8.80 -12.20
CA PRO A 153 -3.08 -7.48 -11.99
C PRO A 153 -3.54 -6.88 -13.33
N VAL A 154 -4.61 -6.09 -13.29
CA VAL A 154 -5.15 -5.42 -14.49
C VAL A 154 -4.20 -4.31 -14.93
N ASP A 155 -3.65 -4.42 -16.15
CA ASP A 155 -2.92 -3.33 -16.82
C ASP A 155 -3.89 -2.24 -17.29
N CYS A 156 -4.22 -1.33 -16.37
CA CYS A 156 -5.13 -0.21 -16.60
C CYS A 156 -4.46 1.04 -17.20
N VAL A 157 -3.13 1.04 -17.38
CA VAL A 157 -2.34 2.12 -17.98
C VAL A 157 -1.51 1.52 -19.13
N SER A 158 -2.22 1.19 -20.20
CA SER A 158 -1.72 0.29 -21.24
C SER A 158 -0.81 0.93 -22.29
N THR A 159 -0.77 2.26 -22.41
CA THR A 159 0.06 2.94 -23.42
C THR A 159 1.39 3.45 -22.86
N GLN A 160 2.43 3.45 -23.68
CA GLN A 160 3.76 3.93 -23.29
C GLN A 160 3.72 5.39 -22.86
N GLU A 161 2.97 6.23 -23.58
CA GLU A 161 2.82 7.66 -23.28
C GLU A 161 2.19 7.87 -21.90
N LYS A 162 1.15 7.11 -21.56
CA LYS A 162 0.51 7.20 -20.24
C LYS A 162 1.38 6.65 -19.13
N ARG A 163 2.21 5.63 -19.39
CA ARG A 163 3.17 5.13 -18.40
C ARG A 163 4.27 6.15 -18.12
N ILE A 164 4.75 6.86 -19.15
CA ILE A 164 5.68 7.98 -19.00
C ILE A 164 5.02 9.09 -18.19
N GLU A 165 3.83 9.53 -18.58
CA GLU A 165 3.06 10.57 -17.88
C GLU A 165 2.85 10.20 -16.41
N LEU A 166 2.43 8.97 -16.13
CA LEU A 166 2.24 8.45 -14.78
C LEU A 166 3.51 8.55 -13.93
N LEU A 167 4.62 8.06 -14.45
CA LEU A 167 5.88 8.02 -13.72
C LEU A 167 6.45 9.44 -13.54
N GLU A 168 6.28 10.33 -14.51
CA GLU A 168 6.68 11.74 -14.36
C GLU A 168 5.84 12.47 -13.33
N GLN A 169 4.51 12.34 -13.39
CA GLN A 169 3.62 12.96 -12.41
C GLN A 169 3.89 12.42 -11.00
N PHE A 170 4.12 11.12 -10.84
CA PHE A 170 4.45 10.54 -9.54
C PHE A 170 5.83 10.98 -9.02
N ASN A 171 6.86 11.02 -9.86
CA ASN A 171 8.22 11.32 -9.38
C ASN A 171 8.48 12.82 -9.20
N PHE A 172 7.84 13.68 -10.00
CA PHE A 172 8.15 15.12 -10.04
C PHE A 172 7.00 16.01 -9.56
N HIS A 173 5.77 15.49 -9.51
CA HIS A 173 4.56 16.29 -9.25
C HIS A 173 3.56 15.64 -8.26
N TRP A 174 3.98 14.65 -7.46
CA TRP A 174 3.04 13.86 -6.63
C TRP A 174 2.16 14.68 -5.68
N GLN A 175 2.61 15.87 -5.27
CA GLN A 175 1.91 16.76 -4.35
C GLN A 175 0.60 17.31 -4.93
N ASP A 176 0.51 17.47 -6.26
CA ASP A 176 -0.72 17.92 -6.91
C ASP A 176 -1.77 16.81 -7.05
N GLY A 177 -1.38 15.56 -6.80
CA GLY A 177 -2.24 14.39 -6.81
C GLY A 177 -2.70 13.91 -8.19
N ARG A 178 -2.33 14.57 -9.30
CA ARG A 178 -2.85 14.26 -10.65
C ARG A 178 -2.50 12.86 -11.12
N TYR A 179 -1.34 12.32 -10.72
CA TYR A 179 -0.94 10.95 -11.06
C TYR A 179 -1.99 9.90 -10.62
N ARG A 180 -2.79 10.23 -9.59
CA ARG A 180 -3.83 9.34 -9.06
C ARG A 180 -5.03 9.22 -10.01
N ASP A 181 -5.18 10.15 -10.94
CA ASP A 181 -6.25 10.25 -11.94
C ASP A 181 -5.78 9.89 -13.36
N ILE A 182 -4.66 9.17 -13.50
CA ILE A 182 -4.17 8.67 -14.81
C ILE A 182 -5.19 7.80 -15.57
N ILE A 183 -6.15 7.24 -14.83
CA ILE A 183 -7.34 6.54 -15.34
C ILE A 183 -8.61 7.20 -14.79
N GLU A 184 -9.75 6.87 -15.38
CA GLU A 184 -11.05 7.16 -14.76
C GLU A 184 -11.20 6.37 -13.45
N VAL A 185 -11.61 7.06 -12.38
CA VAL A 185 -11.71 6.48 -11.03
C VAL A 185 -13.13 6.53 -10.52
N LYS A 186 -13.53 5.48 -9.81
CA LYS A 186 -14.85 5.36 -9.17
C LYS A 186 -15.03 6.35 -8.02
N GLU A 187 -13.96 6.61 -7.27
CA GLU A 187 -14.00 7.41 -6.05
C GLU A 187 -12.62 8.03 -5.83
N ARG A 188 -12.61 9.28 -5.35
CA ARG A 188 -11.42 10.04 -4.97
C ARG A 188 -11.43 10.26 -3.46
N TYR A 189 -10.29 10.66 -2.90
CA TYR A 189 -10.29 11.22 -1.56
C TYR A 189 -11.17 12.48 -1.52
N SER A 190 -11.94 12.66 -0.44
CA SER A 190 -12.66 13.91 -0.21
C SER A 190 -11.66 15.07 -0.03
N GLU A 191 -12.12 16.31 -0.20
CA GLU A 191 -11.24 17.48 0.02
C GLU A 191 -10.69 17.51 1.46
N GLU A 192 -11.48 17.09 2.44
CA GLU A 192 -11.02 16.93 3.82
C GLU A 192 -9.92 15.87 3.95
N GLN A 193 -10.09 14.70 3.32
CA GLN A 193 -9.07 13.66 3.32
C GLN A 193 -7.79 14.09 2.60
N LYS A 194 -7.91 14.84 1.49
CA LYS A 194 -6.76 15.43 0.79
C LYS A 194 -6.04 16.43 1.70
N ALA A 195 -6.78 17.33 2.36
CA ALA A 195 -6.22 18.29 3.30
C ALA A 195 -5.49 17.58 4.44
N TYR A 196 -6.08 16.53 5.02
CA TYR A 196 -5.47 15.71 6.06
C TYR A 196 -4.12 15.10 5.62
N PHE A 197 -4.06 14.51 4.42
CA PHE A 197 -2.82 13.89 3.94
C PHE A 197 -1.78 14.90 3.46
N ALA A 198 -2.21 16.10 3.04
CA ALA A 198 -1.31 17.22 2.76
C ALA A 198 -0.69 17.80 4.04
N THR A 199 -1.36 17.66 5.19
CA THR A 199 -0.82 18.04 6.49
C THR A 199 0.35 17.10 6.89
N PRO A 200 1.52 17.66 7.25
CA PRO A 200 2.65 16.87 7.74
C PRO A 200 2.25 15.99 8.93
N PRO A 201 2.80 14.76 9.08
CA PRO A 201 2.43 13.86 10.18
C PRO A 201 2.51 14.49 11.57
N ALA A 202 3.50 15.35 11.82
CA ALA A 202 3.69 16.05 13.08
C ALA A 202 2.55 17.03 13.44
N GLU A 203 1.80 17.50 12.45
CA GLU A 203 0.71 18.49 12.62
C GLU A 203 -0.68 17.86 12.64
N ARG A 204 -0.80 16.56 12.31
CA ARG A 204 -2.09 15.87 12.19
C ARG A 204 -2.88 15.80 13.50
N PHE A 205 -2.21 15.64 14.64
CA PHE A 205 -2.89 15.68 15.94
C PHE A 205 -3.56 17.03 16.20
N LYS A 206 -2.85 18.11 15.91
CA LYS A 206 -3.39 19.47 16.02
C LYS A 206 -4.56 19.68 15.05
N LEU A 207 -4.45 19.20 13.81
CA LEU A 207 -5.53 19.26 12.83
C LEU A 207 -6.81 18.56 13.33
N LEU A 208 -6.65 17.43 14.03
CA LEU A 208 -7.76 16.67 14.61
C LEU A 208 -8.31 17.27 15.91
N GLY A 209 -7.82 18.44 16.34
CA GLY A 209 -8.22 19.06 17.61
C GLY A 209 -7.76 18.29 18.84
N LEU A 210 -6.80 17.38 18.69
CA LEU A 210 -6.22 16.60 19.78
C LEU A 210 -4.99 17.37 20.29
N THR A 211 -5.14 18.03 21.45
CA THR A 211 -4.02 18.69 22.12
C THR A 211 -3.08 17.69 22.80
N GLN A 212 -1.80 18.05 22.84
CA GLN A 212 -0.77 17.38 23.64
C GLN A 212 -1.08 17.44 25.13
#